data_AF-A0A937S169-F1
#
_entry.id   AF-A0A937S169-F1
#
_cell.length_a   1.000
_cell.length_b   1.000
_cell.length_c   1.000
_cell.angle_alpha   90.00
_cell.angle_beta   90.00
_cell.angle_gamma   90.00
#
_symmetry.space_group_name_H-M   'P 1'
#
loop_
_entity.id
_entity.type
_entity.pdbx_description
1 polymer ?
#
loop_
_entity_poly.entity_id
_entity_poly.type
_entity_poly.pdbx_seq_one_letter_code
_entity_poly.pdbx_strand_id
1 'polypeptide(L)'
;MVRTLPINPINHRVAIYGRVAIGFKLQGKDNWTLLPQPIQQAQVEIIDAPASFQRRLYLKSLSYGQKWESLSTRLDRASIAVDGSFYFIDLPPGKYTLRATCFQKATILQAAEKVITIVDGEKPSWIDLILITTGIVGQVTSIPKVARSGTTSTPEEESEIVPVAYAQVQLQNSGEQTRCDRDGKFQLLNLEAPENPSTRKLQLQISAPGYDAYTQNVDLLRGAVYSLPDIQLTKKVPAKANGTSA
;
A
#
# COMPACT_ATOMS: atom_id res chain seq x y z
N MET A 1 0.29 63.66 -15.69
CA MET A 1 0.48 62.51 -16.61
C MET A 1 0.36 61.23 -15.81
N VAL A 2 -0.74 60.49 -15.97
CA VAL A 2 -0.93 59.18 -15.33
C VAL A 2 -0.30 58.13 -16.25
N ARG A 3 0.81 57.53 -15.84
CA ARG A 3 1.40 56.37 -16.52
C ARG A 3 0.59 55.14 -16.13
N THR A 4 -0.30 54.70 -17.00
CA THR A 4 -0.88 53.36 -16.94
C THR A 4 0.21 52.34 -17.28
N LEU A 5 0.65 51.58 -16.28
CA LEU A 5 1.51 50.42 -16.52
C LEU A 5 0.70 49.37 -17.28
N PRO A 6 1.23 48.80 -18.38
CA PRO A 6 0.54 47.71 -19.07
C PRO A 6 0.42 46.52 -18.13
N ILE A 7 -0.83 46.13 -17.83
CA ILE A 7 -1.14 44.91 -17.10
C ILE A 7 -1.05 43.77 -18.10
N ASN A 8 0.11 43.12 -18.20
CA ASN A 8 0.20 41.85 -18.89
C ASN A 8 -0.48 40.78 -18.03
N PRO A 9 -1.45 40.01 -18.55
CA PRO A 9 -2.04 38.91 -17.81
C PRO A 9 -0.94 37.89 -17.47
N ILE A 10 -0.80 37.59 -16.18
CA ILE A 10 0.05 36.49 -15.73
C ILE A 10 -0.69 35.20 -16.07
N ASN A 11 -0.27 34.53 -17.14
CA ASN A 11 -0.78 33.21 -17.47
C ASN A 11 -0.12 32.18 -16.54
N HIS A 12 -0.87 31.73 -15.54
CA HIS A 12 -0.47 30.63 -14.68
C HIS A 12 -0.32 29.34 -15.51
N ARG A 13 0.80 28.64 -15.35
CA ARG A 13 1.08 27.39 -16.08
C ARG A 13 1.23 26.24 -15.09
N VAL A 14 0.55 25.13 -15.38
CA VAL A 14 0.76 23.87 -14.67
C VAL A 14 2.18 23.39 -14.96
N ALA A 15 2.97 23.18 -13.92
CA ALA A 15 4.34 22.66 -14.04
C ALA A 15 4.37 21.16 -13.75
N ILE A 16 3.65 20.74 -12.70
CA ILE A 16 3.50 19.34 -12.30
C ILE A 16 2.02 19.06 -12.14
N TYR A 17 1.59 17.90 -12.63
CA TYR A 17 0.28 17.35 -12.34
C TYR A 17 0.38 15.85 -12.17
N GLY A 18 -0.52 15.26 -11.40
CA GLY A 18 -0.36 13.86 -11.05
C GLY A 18 -1.50 13.31 -10.24
N ARG A 19 -1.33 12.05 -9.86
CA ARG A 19 -2.28 11.33 -9.02
C ARG A 19 -1.59 10.68 -7.84
N VAL A 20 -2.27 10.68 -6.70
CA VAL A 20 -1.91 9.87 -5.54
C VAL A 20 -2.81 8.64 -5.48
N ALA A 21 -2.20 7.46 -5.37
CA ALA A 21 -2.91 6.18 -5.27
C ALA A 21 -2.37 5.35 -4.11
N ILE A 22 -3.15 4.38 -3.62
CA ILE A 22 -2.65 3.35 -2.70
C ILE A 22 -2.30 2.13 -3.53
N GLY A 23 -1.16 1.53 -3.26
CA GLY A 23 -0.80 0.27 -3.87
C GLY A 23 0.21 -0.50 -3.05
N PHE A 24 0.63 -1.62 -3.61
CA PHE A 24 1.76 -2.36 -3.11
C PHE A 24 2.49 -3.06 -4.25
N LYS A 25 3.74 -3.39 -3.97
CA LYS A 25 4.59 -4.24 -4.81
C LYS A 25 4.88 -5.48 -3.98
N LEU A 26 4.70 -6.65 -4.56
CA LEU A 26 5.18 -7.87 -3.91
C LEU A 26 6.70 -7.89 -3.97
N GLN A 27 7.33 -8.29 -2.87
CA GLN A 27 8.79 -8.42 -2.83
C GLN A 27 9.27 -9.32 -3.98
N GLY A 28 10.24 -8.83 -4.76
CA GLY A 28 10.77 -9.53 -5.94
C GLY A 28 9.94 -9.42 -7.22
N LYS A 29 8.82 -8.68 -7.24
CA LYS A 29 8.07 -8.36 -8.47
C LYS A 29 8.27 -6.90 -8.85
N ASP A 30 8.15 -6.58 -10.15
CA ASP A 30 8.33 -5.23 -10.67
C ASP A 30 7.06 -4.39 -10.84
N ASN A 31 5.90 -5.05 -10.86
CA ASN A 31 4.64 -4.38 -11.11
C ASN A 31 3.92 -3.97 -9.82
N TRP A 32 3.36 -2.76 -9.83
CA TRP A 32 2.45 -2.28 -8.79
C TRP A 32 1.08 -2.93 -8.91
N THR A 33 0.52 -3.32 -7.78
CA THR A 33 -0.91 -3.59 -7.64
C THR A 33 -1.55 -2.37 -7.01
N LEU A 34 -2.42 -1.68 -7.77
CA LEU A 34 -3.15 -0.52 -7.30
C LEU A 34 -4.44 -0.97 -6.60
N LEU A 35 -4.73 -0.36 -5.45
CA LEU A 35 -5.98 -0.58 -4.74
C LEU A 35 -7.02 0.44 -5.19
N PRO A 36 -8.29 0.04 -5.34
CA PRO A 36 -9.36 0.92 -5.83
C PRO A 36 -9.80 1.99 -4.81
N GLN A 37 -9.14 2.08 -3.65
CA GLN A 37 -9.53 3.00 -2.58
C GLN A 37 -9.17 4.45 -2.95
N PRO A 38 -10.15 5.39 -2.97
CA PRO A 38 -9.85 6.80 -3.12
C PRO A 38 -9.04 7.29 -1.92
N ILE A 39 -7.98 8.07 -2.17
CA ILE A 39 -7.25 8.73 -1.09
C ILE A 39 -7.78 10.13 -0.91
N GLN A 40 -8.84 10.21 -0.11
CA GLN A 40 -9.23 11.49 0.46
C GLN A 40 -8.20 11.84 1.55
N GLN A 41 -7.89 13.14 1.69
CA GLN A 41 -7.05 13.67 2.77
C GLN A 41 -5.54 13.32 2.72
N ALA A 42 -5.04 12.74 1.62
CA ALA A 42 -3.60 12.82 1.41
C ALA A 42 -3.19 14.25 1.04
N GLN A 43 -1.92 14.54 1.26
CA GLN A 43 -1.29 15.80 0.95
C GLN A 43 -0.05 15.52 0.11
N VAL A 44 0.22 16.38 -0.86
CA VAL A 44 1.49 16.39 -1.59
C VAL A 44 2.27 17.64 -1.21
N GLU A 45 3.53 17.45 -0.82
CA GLU A 45 4.44 18.53 -0.43
C GLU A 45 5.73 18.46 -1.24
N ILE A 46 6.28 19.63 -1.58
CA ILE A 46 7.62 19.78 -2.13
C ILE A 46 8.59 19.84 -0.95
N ILE A 47 9.38 18.78 -0.75
CA ILE A 47 10.31 18.65 0.38
C ILE A 47 11.75 19.05 0.02
N ASP A 48 12.07 19.10 -1.27
CA ASP A 48 13.32 19.64 -1.79
C ASP A 48 13.06 20.37 -3.11
N ALA A 49 13.75 21.49 -3.32
CA ALA A 49 13.45 22.41 -4.42
C ALA A 49 14.66 23.30 -4.77
N PRO A 50 14.68 23.89 -5.99
CA PRO A 50 15.74 24.82 -6.38
C PRO A 50 15.73 26.09 -5.52
N ALA A 51 16.90 26.70 -5.35
CA ALA A 51 17.08 27.91 -4.53
C ALA A 51 16.15 29.07 -4.94
N SER A 52 15.82 29.19 -6.24
CA SER A 52 14.88 30.19 -6.76
C SER A 52 13.47 30.00 -6.20
N PHE A 53 13.00 28.76 -6.09
CA PHE A 53 11.72 28.44 -5.47
C PHE A 53 11.76 28.63 -3.96
N GLN A 54 12.81 28.15 -3.29
CA GLN A 54 12.97 28.32 -1.84
C GLN A 54 12.95 29.80 -1.42
N ARG A 55 13.59 30.68 -2.21
CA ARG A 55 13.55 32.12 -1.99
C ARG A 55 12.12 32.69 -2.10
N ARG A 56 11.35 32.27 -3.11
CA ARG A 56 9.94 32.67 -3.26
C ARG A 56 9.09 32.19 -2.08
N LEU A 57 9.32 30.95 -1.66
CA LEU A 57 8.62 30.34 -0.53
C LEU A 57 8.89 31.11 0.77
N TYR A 58 10.15 31.43 1.05
CA TYR A 58 10.56 32.23 2.20
C TYR A 58 9.94 33.64 2.19
N LEU A 59 9.99 34.35 1.06
CA LEU A 59 9.37 35.68 0.98
C LEU A 59 7.85 35.62 1.21
N LYS A 60 7.19 34.54 0.77
CA LYS A 60 5.77 34.34 1.06
C LYS A 60 5.53 34.00 2.53
N SER A 61 6.34 33.15 3.15
CA SER A 61 6.15 32.81 4.56
C SER A 61 6.24 34.04 5.48
N LEU A 62 7.14 34.98 5.20
CA LEU A 62 7.25 36.25 5.92
C LEU A 62 5.93 37.04 5.94
N SER A 63 5.17 37.03 4.83
CA SER A 63 3.90 37.75 4.74
C SER A 63 2.77 37.14 5.60
N TYR A 64 2.88 35.87 5.97
CA TYR A 64 1.91 35.16 6.81
C TYR A 64 2.39 34.96 8.25
N GLY A 65 3.68 35.09 8.51
CA GLY A 65 4.28 34.92 9.84
C GLY A 65 3.96 33.55 10.43
N GLN A 66 3.53 33.52 11.70
CA GLN A 66 3.18 32.29 12.41
C GLN A 66 2.02 31.50 11.78
N LYS A 67 1.16 32.15 10.98
CA LYS A 67 0.03 31.47 10.32
C LYS A 67 0.49 30.59 9.15
N TRP A 68 1.72 30.76 8.67
CA TRP A 68 2.26 30.06 7.50
C TRP A 68 2.13 28.54 7.59
N GLU A 69 2.44 27.96 8.75
CA GLU A 69 2.40 26.51 8.94
C GLU A 69 0.98 25.93 8.94
N SER A 70 0.00 26.74 9.36
CA SER A 70 -1.41 26.33 9.45
C SER A 70 -2.18 26.44 8.13
N LEU A 71 -1.55 26.98 7.08
CA LEU A 71 -2.20 27.11 5.78
C LEU A 71 -2.41 25.73 5.15
N SER A 72 -3.65 25.45 4.77
CA SER A 72 -4.03 24.23 4.04
C SER A 72 -3.44 24.20 2.63
N THR A 73 -3.26 25.36 2.02
CA THR A 73 -2.67 25.52 0.68
C THR A 73 -1.46 26.45 0.77
N ARG A 74 -0.32 25.98 0.28
CA ARG A 74 0.93 26.75 0.16
C ARG A 74 1.54 26.51 -1.22
N LEU A 75 2.53 27.33 -1.60
CA LEU A 75 3.22 27.13 -2.88
C LEU A 75 3.91 25.77 -2.97
N ASP A 76 4.35 25.24 -1.84
CA ASP A 76 4.99 23.93 -1.67
C ASP A 76 4.03 22.83 -1.25
N ARG A 77 2.72 23.10 -1.10
CA ARG A 77 1.74 22.14 -0.59
C ARG A 77 0.46 22.14 -1.42
N ALA A 78 0.15 21.00 -2.02
CA ALA A 78 -1.08 20.77 -2.76
C ALA A 78 -2.05 19.90 -1.95
N SER A 79 -3.31 20.34 -1.88
CA SER A 79 -4.42 19.49 -1.46
C SER A 79 -4.82 18.57 -2.60
N ILE A 80 -5.21 17.34 -2.25
CA ILE A 80 -5.59 16.32 -3.22
C ILE A 80 -7.11 16.36 -3.45
N ALA A 81 -7.51 16.30 -4.72
CA ALA A 81 -8.90 16.20 -5.13
C ALA A 81 -9.48 14.80 -4.84
N VAL A 82 -10.82 14.66 -4.91
CA VAL A 82 -11.53 13.42 -4.56
C VAL A 82 -11.10 12.22 -5.41
N ASP A 83 -10.68 12.46 -6.65
CA ASP A 83 -10.17 11.47 -7.60
C ASP A 83 -8.69 11.07 -7.36
N GLY A 84 -8.02 11.74 -6.41
CA GLY A 84 -6.60 11.58 -6.11
C GLY A 84 -5.70 12.55 -6.87
N SER A 85 -6.25 13.45 -7.69
CA SER A 85 -5.47 14.36 -8.53
C SER A 85 -4.88 15.53 -7.73
N PHE A 86 -3.70 15.99 -8.14
CA PHE A 86 -3.05 17.20 -7.62
C PHE A 86 -2.26 17.93 -8.71
N TYR A 87 -1.89 19.18 -8.46
CA TYR A 87 -1.03 19.94 -9.35
C TYR A 87 -0.25 21.05 -8.63
N PHE A 88 0.88 21.44 -9.23
CA PHE A 88 1.66 22.62 -8.87
C PHE A 88 1.79 23.53 -10.09
N ILE A 89 1.63 24.83 -9.87
CA ILE A 89 1.71 25.85 -10.92
C ILE A 89 2.93 26.76 -10.74
N ASP A 90 3.40 27.32 -11.84
CA ASP A 90 4.44 28.36 -11.89
C ASP A 90 5.72 28.02 -11.13
N LEU A 91 6.11 26.73 -11.18
CA LEU A 91 7.37 26.29 -10.61
C LEU A 91 8.51 26.76 -11.54
N PRO A 92 9.56 27.38 -11.00
CA PRO A 92 10.75 27.68 -11.79
C PRO A 92 11.43 26.38 -12.26
N PRO A 93 12.21 26.42 -13.34
CA PRO A 93 13.01 25.29 -13.77
C PRO A 93 13.94 24.79 -12.67
N GLY A 94 14.13 23.48 -12.60
CA GLY A 94 15.04 22.81 -11.68
C GLY A 94 14.48 21.50 -11.13
N LYS A 95 15.23 20.90 -10.22
CA LYS A 95 14.94 19.60 -9.60
C LYS A 95 14.09 19.79 -8.34
N TYR A 96 13.03 19.00 -8.23
CA TYR A 96 12.11 18.97 -7.10
C TYR A 96 11.98 17.56 -6.55
N THR A 97 11.79 17.44 -5.25
CA THR A 97 11.38 16.19 -4.60
C THR A 97 9.99 16.38 -4.01
N LEU A 98 9.04 15.58 -4.49
CA LEU A 98 7.67 15.54 -4.00
C LEU A 98 7.53 14.43 -2.97
N ARG A 99 6.77 14.68 -1.90
CA ARG A 99 6.37 13.70 -0.91
C ARG A 99 4.85 13.68 -0.79
N ALA A 100 4.23 12.51 -0.96
CA ALA A 100 2.84 12.29 -0.62
C ALA A 100 2.73 11.61 0.74
N THR A 101 1.83 12.11 1.59
CA THR A 101 1.52 11.52 2.90
C THR A 101 0.02 11.46 3.12
N CYS A 102 -0.43 10.55 3.98
CA CYS A 102 -1.81 10.49 4.48
C CYS A 102 -1.76 10.39 6.00
N PHE A 103 -1.83 11.54 6.70
CA PHE A 103 -1.59 11.61 8.14
C PHE A 103 -2.55 10.72 8.96
N GLN A 104 -3.81 10.62 8.54
CA GLN A 104 -4.81 9.78 9.21
C GLN A 104 -4.53 8.27 9.09
N LYS A 105 -3.65 7.88 8.15
CA LYS A 105 -3.25 6.48 7.91
C LYS A 105 -1.73 6.29 8.04
N ALA A 106 -1.05 7.15 8.79
CA ALA A 106 0.41 7.17 8.88
C ALA A 106 1.01 5.87 9.46
N THR A 107 0.25 5.11 10.26
CA THR A 107 0.67 3.82 10.82
C THR A 107 0.53 2.65 9.84
N ILE A 108 -0.25 2.83 8.77
CA ILE A 108 -0.62 1.79 7.81
C ILE A 108 0.09 2.01 6.46
N LEU A 109 0.12 3.27 6.02
CA LEU A 109 0.66 3.68 4.73
C LEU A 109 2.06 4.28 4.89
N GLN A 110 2.97 3.84 4.03
CA GLN A 110 4.25 4.52 3.84
C GLN A 110 4.08 5.70 2.86
N ALA A 111 4.73 6.81 3.19
CA ALA A 111 4.81 7.98 2.31
C ALA A 111 5.46 7.62 0.97
N ALA A 112 5.03 8.29 -0.10
CA ALA A 112 5.65 8.17 -1.41
C ALA A 112 6.56 9.36 -1.64
N GLU A 113 7.77 9.14 -2.15
CA GLU A 113 8.69 10.20 -2.55
C GLU A 113 9.11 10.02 -4.00
N LYS A 114 9.17 11.12 -4.75
CA LYS A 114 9.63 11.08 -6.13
C LYS A 114 10.29 12.37 -6.55
N VAL A 115 11.37 12.22 -7.28
CA VAL A 115 12.15 13.31 -7.85
C VAL A 115 11.63 13.61 -9.25
N ILE A 116 11.52 14.90 -9.57
CA ILE A 116 11.11 15.39 -10.88
C ILE A 116 11.93 16.61 -11.26
N THR A 117 12.22 16.79 -12.56
CA THR A 117 12.96 17.94 -13.07
C THR A 117 12.04 18.74 -13.98
N ILE A 118 11.90 20.03 -13.70
CA ILE A 118 11.17 20.99 -14.53
C ILE A 118 12.17 21.71 -15.43
N VAL A 119 11.89 21.71 -16.72
CA VAL A 119 12.70 22.41 -17.73
C VAL A 119 11.87 23.58 -18.28
N ASP A 120 12.52 24.71 -18.53
CA ASP A 120 11.82 25.89 -19.04
C ASP A 120 11.22 25.65 -20.43
N GLY A 121 10.01 26.15 -20.66
CA GLY A 121 9.30 26.00 -21.93
C GLY A 121 8.78 24.60 -22.26
N GLU A 122 9.01 23.59 -21.41
CA GLU A 122 8.49 22.24 -21.61
C GLU A 122 7.02 22.08 -21.16
N LYS A 123 6.40 20.97 -21.59
CA LYS A 123 5.06 20.59 -21.18
C LYS A 123 5.03 20.25 -19.68
N PRO A 124 3.86 20.35 -19.03
CA PRO A 124 3.71 19.92 -17.64
C PRO A 124 4.14 18.45 -17.47
N SER A 125 4.83 18.15 -16.38
CA SER A 125 5.27 16.79 -16.09
C SER A 125 4.19 16.01 -15.34
N TRP A 126 3.84 14.81 -15.84
CA TRP A 126 2.93 13.87 -15.17
C TRP A 126 3.68 13.02 -14.14
N ILE A 127 3.07 12.79 -12.97
CA ILE A 127 3.65 11.92 -11.94
C ILE A 127 2.61 11.15 -11.14
N ASP A 128 2.84 9.83 -10.98
CA ASP A 128 2.13 9.03 -9.98
C ASP A 128 2.94 8.93 -8.69
N LEU A 129 2.27 9.18 -7.56
CA LEU A 129 2.78 8.99 -6.21
C LEU A 129 1.97 7.88 -5.53
N ILE A 130 2.61 6.74 -5.28
CA ILE A 130 1.93 5.55 -4.75
C ILE A 130 2.25 5.40 -3.26
N LEU A 131 1.27 5.68 -2.40
CA LEU A 131 1.35 5.36 -0.97
C LEU A 131 1.34 3.84 -0.80
N ILE A 132 2.33 3.30 -0.10
CA ILE A 132 2.52 1.86 -0.02
C ILE A 132 1.80 1.33 1.21
N THR A 133 0.86 0.40 1.02
CA THR A 133 0.20 -0.27 2.14
C THR A 133 1.07 -1.38 2.73
N THR A 134 0.76 -1.76 3.96
CA THR A 134 1.40 -2.88 4.65
C THR A 134 0.43 -4.07 4.66
N GLY A 135 0.94 -5.28 4.42
CA GLY A 135 0.06 -6.44 4.30
C GLY A 135 0.75 -7.79 4.15
N ILE A 136 -0.08 -8.82 4.09
CA ILE A 136 0.30 -10.21 3.86
C ILE A 136 -0.61 -10.77 2.77
N VAL A 137 -0.03 -11.48 1.82
CA VAL A 137 -0.77 -12.28 0.83
C VAL A 137 -0.25 -13.71 0.84
N GLY A 138 -1.09 -14.64 0.42
CA GLY A 138 -0.68 -16.04 0.31
C GLY A 138 -1.76 -16.90 -0.33
N GLN A 139 -1.45 -18.19 -0.43
CA GLN A 139 -2.35 -19.21 -0.93
C GLN A 139 -2.38 -20.39 0.05
N VAL A 140 -3.58 -20.92 0.28
CA VAL A 140 -3.85 -22.04 1.16
C VAL A 140 -4.35 -23.22 0.33
N THR A 141 -3.65 -24.32 0.45
CA THR A 141 -3.95 -25.57 -0.26
C THR A 141 -4.00 -26.74 0.70
N SER A 142 -4.40 -27.91 0.21
CA SER A 142 -4.34 -29.15 0.94
C SER A 142 -3.96 -30.26 -0.01
N ILE A 143 -3.27 -31.27 0.53
CA ILE A 143 -3.01 -32.51 -0.17
C ILE A 143 -4.02 -33.53 0.38
N PRO A 144 -4.95 -34.04 -0.44
CA PRO A 144 -5.82 -35.11 0.00
C PRO A 144 -4.94 -36.30 0.38
N LYS A 145 -5.08 -36.79 1.63
CA LYS A 145 -4.50 -38.08 1.99
C LYS A 145 -5.17 -39.11 1.10
N VAL A 146 -4.43 -39.64 0.12
CA VAL A 146 -4.85 -40.83 -0.62
C VAL A 146 -5.09 -41.90 0.45
N ALA A 147 -6.35 -42.27 0.64
CA ALA A 147 -6.67 -43.41 1.49
C ALA A 147 -6.00 -44.61 0.82
N ARG A 148 -4.93 -45.14 1.43
CA ARG A 148 -4.34 -46.42 1.05
C ARG A 148 -5.44 -47.49 1.18
N SER A 149 -6.22 -47.67 0.13
CA SER A 149 -6.99 -48.89 -0.07
C SER A 149 -5.95 -49.96 -0.40
N GLY A 150 -5.69 -50.82 0.57
CA GLY A 150 -4.63 -51.82 0.46
C GLY A 150 -4.97 -52.83 -0.63
N THR A 151 -4.48 -52.61 -1.85
CA THR A 151 -4.06 -53.67 -2.77
C THR A 151 -3.35 -53.06 -3.98
N THR A 152 -2.13 -53.56 -4.20
CA THR A 152 -1.34 -53.53 -5.43
C THR A 152 -0.67 -52.22 -5.87
N SER A 153 0.65 -52.36 -6.00
CA SER A 153 1.67 -51.49 -6.56
C SER A 153 1.37 -51.00 -7.99
N THR A 154 1.09 -49.70 -8.11
CA THR A 154 1.28 -48.91 -9.34
C THR A 154 1.68 -47.47 -8.94
N PRO A 155 2.43 -46.77 -9.81
CA PRO A 155 3.35 -45.71 -9.41
C PRO A 155 2.64 -44.43 -9.01
N GLU A 156 3.09 -43.84 -7.90
CA GLU A 156 3.01 -42.43 -7.51
C GLU A 156 1.93 -41.61 -8.24
N GLU A 157 0.66 -41.78 -7.84
CA GLU A 157 -0.37 -40.79 -8.18
C GLU A 157 0.07 -39.46 -7.55
N GLU A 158 0.47 -38.51 -8.41
CA GLU A 158 0.73 -37.12 -8.03
C GLU A 158 -0.47 -36.64 -7.21
N SER A 159 -0.24 -36.41 -5.92
CA SER A 159 -1.32 -36.03 -5.04
C SER A 159 -1.80 -34.64 -5.46
N GLU A 160 -3.05 -34.57 -5.95
CA GLU A 160 -3.62 -33.33 -6.48
C GLU A 160 -3.66 -32.25 -5.39
N ILE A 161 -3.05 -31.10 -5.67
CA ILE A 161 -3.07 -29.96 -4.76
C ILE A 161 -4.45 -29.29 -4.87
N VAL A 162 -5.24 -29.36 -3.80
CA VAL A 162 -6.59 -28.81 -3.77
C VAL A 162 -6.61 -27.48 -3.00
N PRO A 163 -7.10 -26.36 -3.59
CA PRO A 163 -7.21 -25.09 -2.89
C PRO A 163 -8.21 -25.18 -1.72
N VAL A 164 -7.89 -24.55 -0.60
CA VAL A 164 -8.78 -24.50 0.57
C VAL A 164 -9.53 -23.18 0.58
N ALA A 165 -10.73 -23.20 0.00
CA ALA A 165 -11.60 -22.03 -0.02
C ALA A 165 -12.10 -21.65 1.38
N TYR A 166 -12.31 -20.35 1.60
CA TYR A 166 -12.90 -19.79 2.82
C TYR A 166 -12.18 -20.10 4.13
N ALA A 167 -10.92 -20.57 4.09
CA ALA A 167 -10.09 -20.65 5.28
C ALA A 167 -9.97 -19.27 5.94
N GLN A 168 -10.20 -19.20 7.25
CA GLN A 168 -10.05 -17.98 8.03
C GLN A 168 -8.56 -17.74 8.28
N VAL A 169 -8.13 -16.52 7.97
CA VAL A 169 -6.77 -16.03 8.18
C VAL A 169 -6.85 -14.90 9.19
N GLN A 170 -6.18 -15.03 10.33
CA GLN A 170 -6.25 -14.06 11.41
C GLN A 170 -4.87 -13.77 12.00
N LEU A 171 -4.64 -12.53 12.39
CA LEU A 171 -3.49 -12.16 13.20
C LEU A 171 -3.89 -12.26 14.67
N GLN A 172 -3.12 -13.02 15.45
CA GLN A 172 -3.38 -13.16 16.87
C GLN A 172 -3.17 -11.83 17.59
N ASN A 173 -4.04 -11.56 18.56
CA ASN A 173 -4.01 -10.38 19.44
C ASN A 173 -4.25 -9.01 18.76
N SER A 174 -4.67 -8.97 17.49
CA SER A 174 -4.94 -7.71 16.80
C SER A 174 -6.33 -7.57 16.18
N GLY A 175 -7.13 -8.63 16.14
CA GLY A 175 -8.47 -8.62 15.54
C GLY A 175 -8.50 -8.49 14.01
N GLU A 176 -7.35 -8.28 13.38
CA GLU A 176 -7.16 -8.21 11.93
C GLU A 176 -7.36 -9.60 11.33
N GLN A 177 -8.31 -9.75 10.41
CA GLN A 177 -8.64 -11.03 9.79
C GLN A 177 -9.17 -10.88 8.36
N THR A 178 -9.06 -11.95 7.59
CA THR A 178 -9.60 -12.10 6.24
C THR A 178 -10.00 -13.56 6.00
N ARG A 179 -10.49 -13.88 4.80
CA ARG A 179 -10.75 -15.25 4.37
C ARG A 179 -10.12 -15.51 3.02
N CYS A 180 -9.78 -16.76 2.77
CA CYS A 180 -9.38 -17.20 1.45
C CYS A 180 -10.57 -17.14 0.48
N ASP A 181 -10.29 -16.78 -0.76
CA ASP A 181 -11.24 -16.88 -1.87
C ASP A 181 -11.43 -18.34 -2.31
N ARG A 182 -12.19 -18.53 -3.39
CA ARG A 182 -12.47 -19.85 -3.97
C ARG A 182 -11.23 -20.60 -4.48
N ASP A 183 -10.14 -19.87 -4.78
CA ASP A 183 -8.87 -20.41 -5.28
C ASP A 183 -7.86 -20.62 -4.14
N GLY A 184 -8.30 -20.44 -2.89
CA GLY A 184 -7.48 -20.55 -1.69
C GLY A 184 -6.57 -19.34 -1.46
N LYS A 185 -6.69 -18.27 -2.23
CA LYS A 185 -5.84 -17.08 -2.09
C LYS A 185 -6.42 -16.12 -1.07
N PHE A 186 -5.57 -15.42 -0.34
CA PHE A 186 -6.00 -14.39 0.59
C PHE A 186 -5.14 -13.13 0.47
N GLN A 187 -5.74 -12.01 0.88
CA GLN A 187 -5.06 -10.74 1.05
C GLN A 187 -5.51 -10.13 2.37
N LEU A 188 -4.54 -9.87 3.24
CA LEU A 188 -4.72 -9.16 4.51
C LEU A 188 -3.90 -7.87 4.43
N LEU A 189 -4.57 -6.79 4.04
CA LEU A 189 -3.94 -5.49 3.74
C LEU A 189 -4.30 -4.46 4.80
N ASN A 190 -3.66 -3.29 4.72
CA ASN A 190 -3.85 -2.16 5.63
C ASN A 190 -3.50 -2.49 7.09
N LEU A 191 -2.47 -3.31 7.26
CA LEU A 191 -1.96 -3.69 8.57
C LEU A 191 -1.16 -2.54 9.20
N GLU A 192 -1.30 -2.35 10.50
CA GLU A 192 -0.48 -1.38 11.21
C GLU A 192 0.95 -1.90 11.39
N ALA A 193 1.94 -1.04 11.18
CA ALA A 193 3.34 -1.33 11.47
C ALA A 193 4.07 -0.07 11.97
N PRO A 194 5.08 -0.22 12.84
CA PRO A 194 5.90 0.89 13.29
C PRO A 194 6.69 1.50 12.13
N GLU A 195 7.23 2.69 12.34
CA GLU A 195 8.01 3.36 11.31
C GLU A 195 9.33 2.61 11.05
N ASN A 196 9.75 2.58 9.79
CA ASN A 196 11.01 1.98 9.38
C ASN A 196 12.19 2.62 10.15
N PRO A 197 13.15 1.82 10.68
CA PRO A 197 13.41 0.40 10.39
C PRO A 197 12.78 -0.61 11.34
N SER A 198 11.87 -0.20 12.22
CA SER A 198 11.26 -1.12 13.18
C SER A 198 10.27 -2.07 12.50
N THR A 199 10.12 -3.27 13.07
CA THR A 199 9.13 -4.26 12.61
C THR A 199 8.10 -4.57 13.70
N ARG A 200 6.87 -4.90 13.29
CA ARG A 200 5.82 -5.44 14.16
C ARG A 200 5.84 -6.96 14.06
N LYS A 201 6.18 -7.65 15.15
CA LYS A 201 6.16 -9.11 15.22
C LYS A 201 4.75 -9.59 15.57
N LEU A 202 4.22 -10.51 14.77
CA LEU A 202 2.87 -11.05 14.95
C LEU A 202 2.87 -12.57 14.71
N GLN A 203 1.80 -13.21 15.16
CA GLN A 203 1.52 -14.60 14.86
C GLN A 203 0.28 -14.68 13.97
N LEU A 204 0.47 -15.18 12.75
CA LEU A 204 -0.59 -15.49 11.80
C LEU A 204 -1.13 -16.88 12.11
N GLN A 205 -2.46 -17.00 12.17
CA GLN A 205 -3.16 -18.26 12.31
C GLN A 205 -4.12 -18.45 11.13
N ILE A 206 -4.10 -19.64 10.53
CA ILE A 206 -4.96 -20.03 9.44
C ILE A 206 -5.74 -21.28 9.85
N SER A 207 -7.06 -21.26 9.66
CA SER A 207 -7.92 -22.38 10.04
C SER A 207 -9.05 -22.58 9.04
N ALA A 208 -9.45 -23.83 8.85
CA ALA A 208 -10.58 -24.19 8.01
C ALA A 208 -11.34 -25.39 8.62
N PRO A 209 -12.66 -25.49 8.42
CA PRO A 209 -13.43 -26.66 8.87
C PRO A 209 -12.87 -27.96 8.31
N GLY A 210 -12.65 -28.95 9.18
CA GLY A 210 -12.07 -30.24 8.78
C GLY A 210 -10.55 -30.26 8.62
N TYR A 211 -9.85 -29.16 8.94
CA TYR A 211 -8.39 -29.07 8.90
C TYR A 211 -7.79 -28.71 10.26
N ASP A 212 -6.54 -29.11 10.47
CA ASP A 212 -5.71 -28.62 11.56
C ASP A 212 -5.31 -27.16 11.31
N ALA A 213 -5.22 -26.38 12.38
CA ALA A 213 -4.83 -24.97 12.27
C ALA A 213 -3.33 -24.85 11.95
N TYR A 214 -2.99 -23.94 11.06
CA TYR A 214 -1.62 -23.55 10.76
C TYR A 214 -1.28 -22.26 11.49
N THR A 215 -0.04 -22.15 11.98
CA THR A 215 0.43 -20.95 12.70
C THR A 215 1.84 -20.59 12.26
N GLN A 216 2.11 -19.31 12.03
CA GLN A 216 3.41 -18.81 11.60
C GLN A 216 3.70 -17.42 12.18
N ASN A 217 4.93 -17.18 12.61
CA ASN A 217 5.37 -15.83 13.00
C ASN A 217 5.66 -15.00 11.76
N VAL A 218 5.23 -13.74 11.76
CA VAL A 218 5.42 -12.78 10.67
C VAL A 218 5.95 -11.47 11.23
N ASP A 219 6.99 -10.94 10.60
CA ASP A 219 7.55 -9.63 10.92
C ASP A 219 7.10 -8.63 9.85
N LEU A 220 6.28 -7.65 10.25
CA LEU A 220 5.76 -6.63 9.35
C LEU A 220 6.63 -5.37 9.38
N LEU A 221 7.12 -4.95 8.21
CA LEU A 221 7.68 -3.62 7.97
C LEU A 221 6.62 -2.72 7.33
N ARG A 222 6.53 -1.45 7.77
CA ARG A 222 5.63 -0.48 7.16
C ARG A 222 5.96 -0.28 5.67
N GLY A 223 4.93 -0.33 4.84
CA GLY A 223 5.03 -0.19 3.38
C GLY A 223 5.58 -1.42 2.67
N ALA A 224 5.47 -2.59 3.29
CA ALA A 224 5.79 -3.86 2.66
C ALA A 224 4.58 -4.80 2.64
N VAL A 225 4.40 -5.48 1.51
CA VAL A 225 3.45 -6.59 1.40
C VAL A 225 4.21 -7.89 1.19
N TYR A 226 4.07 -8.80 2.15
CA TYR A 226 4.78 -10.07 2.18
C TYR A 226 3.96 -11.14 1.47
N SER A 227 4.60 -11.85 0.53
CA SER A 227 4.04 -13.06 -0.02
C SER A 227 4.52 -14.23 0.82
N LEU A 228 3.59 -14.94 1.47
CA LEU A 228 3.91 -16.19 2.13
C LEU A 228 4.10 -17.30 1.09
N PRO A 229 4.95 -18.31 1.39
CA PRO A 229 4.99 -19.53 0.60
C PRO A 229 3.63 -20.25 0.66
N ASP A 230 3.39 -21.17 -0.26
CA ASP A 230 2.14 -21.95 -0.30
C ASP A 230 1.92 -22.69 1.03
N ILE A 231 0.77 -22.44 1.65
CA ILE A 231 0.44 -22.96 2.97
C ILE A 231 -0.42 -24.21 2.80
N GLN A 232 0.10 -25.35 3.24
CA GLN A 232 -0.62 -26.62 3.16
C GLN A 232 -1.30 -26.96 4.48
N LEU A 233 -2.63 -27.06 4.47
CA LEU A 233 -3.40 -27.53 5.62
C LEU A 233 -3.56 -29.05 5.59
N THR A 234 -3.45 -29.66 6.77
CA THR A 234 -3.67 -31.10 6.96
C THR A 234 -5.10 -31.36 7.38
N LYS A 235 -5.79 -32.29 6.71
CA LYS A 235 -7.15 -32.72 7.10
C LYS A 235 -7.12 -33.42 8.46
N LYS A 236 -8.05 -33.05 9.33
CA LYS A 236 -8.29 -33.73 10.61
C LYS A 236 -8.71 -35.17 10.35
N VAL A 237 -8.16 -36.10 11.12
CA VAL A 237 -8.64 -37.48 11.12
C VAL A 237 -9.95 -37.49 11.91
N PRO A 238 -11.08 -37.99 11.33
CA PRO A 238 -12.31 -38.11 12.09
C PRO A 238 -12.05 -39.03 13.28
N ALA A 239 -12.34 -38.56 14.49
CA ALA A 239 -12.32 -39.42 15.66
C ALA A 239 -13.28 -40.59 15.40
N LYS A 240 -12.78 -41.84 15.47
CA LYS A 240 -13.65 -43.01 15.40
C LYS A 240 -14.72 -42.83 16.47
N ALA A 241 -15.98 -42.77 16.07
CA ALA A 241 -17.09 -42.83 17.01
C ALA A 241 -16.93 -44.15 17.79
N ASN A 242 -16.59 -44.06 19.07
CA ASN A 242 -16.65 -45.21 19.95
C ASN A 242 -18.11 -45.62 20.00
N GLY A 243 -18.46 -46.67 19.25
CA GLY A 243 -19.78 -47.27 19.28
C GLY A 243 -20.06 -47.76 20.69
N THR A 244 -20.89 -47.02 21.41
CA THR A 244 -21.54 -47.53 22.61
C THR A 244 -22.57 -48.54 22.14
N SER A 245 -22.22 -49.82 22.18
CA SER A 245 -23.21 -50.89 22.18
C SER A 245 -23.81 -50.97 23.58
N ALA A 246 -25.08 -50.58 23.72
CA ALA A 246 -25.98 -51.07 24.76
C ALA A 246 -27.42 -50.85 24.29
#